data_AF-A0A3S2M5A6-F1
#
_entry.id   AF-A0A3S2M5A6-F1
#
_cell.length_a   1.000
_cell.length_b   1.000
_cell.length_c   1.000
_cell.angle_alpha   90.00
_cell.angle_beta   90.00
_cell.angle_gamma   90.00
#
_symmetry.space_group_name_H-M   'P 1'
#
loop_
_entity.id
_entity.type
_entity.pdbx_description
1 polymer ?
#
loop_
_entity_poly.entity_id
_entity_poly.type
_entity_poly.pdbx_seq_one_letter_code
_entity_poly.pdbx_strand_id
1 'polypeptide(L)'
;MNPNGQIAIVTGGGSGLGEATARALATKGARVAIFDVGIDRAAKVAAEIGGIAVQCDVSSADSGTAALADVAAKLGEPRILINCAGIAIGVKTIGKDGPH
;
A
#
# COMPACT_ATOMS: atom_id res chain seq x y z
N MET A 1 -9.73 -9.99 13.78
CA MET A 1 -8.92 -10.68 12.75
C MET A 1 -7.52 -10.90 13.29
N ASN A 2 -6.96 -12.09 13.12
CA ASN A 2 -5.54 -12.37 13.45
C ASN A 2 -4.72 -12.36 12.14
N PRO A 3 -3.87 -11.35 11.90
CA PRO A 3 -3.10 -11.25 10.66
C PRO A 3 -1.77 -12.04 10.72
N ASN A 4 -1.45 -12.67 11.85
CA ASN A 4 -0.20 -13.42 12.00
C ASN A 4 -0.05 -14.52 10.94
N GLY A 5 1.11 -14.55 10.27
CA GLY A 5 1.43 -15.48 9.18
C GLY A 5 0.77 -15.15 7.83
N GLN A 6 -0.26 -14.30 7.83
CA GLN A 6 -0.99 -13.91 6.62
C GLN A 6 -0.20 -12.90 5.81
N ILE A 7 -0.40 -12.95 4.49
CA ILE A 7 0.18 -12.01 3.55
C ILE A 7 -0.80 -10.86 3.36
N ALA A 8 -0.31 -9.64 3.56
CA ALA A 8 -1.07 -8.42 3.45
C ALA A 8 -0.46 -7.48 2.41
N ILE A 9 -1.31 -6.94 1.54
CA ILE A 9 -0.96 -5.84 0.64
C ILE A 9 -1.46 -4.53 1.23
N VAL A 10 -0.62 -3.52 1.25
CA VAL A 10 -1.00 -2.14 1.61
C VAL A 10 -0.63 -1.21 0.47
N THR A 11 -1.63 -0.65 -0.21
CA THR A 11 -1.40 0.37 -1.26
C THR A 11 -1.15 1.74 -0.63
N GLY A 12 -0.29 2.56 -1.22
CA GLY A 12 0.17 3.83 -0.62
C GLY A 12 0.96 3.62 0.68
N GLY A 13 1.51 2.42 0.89
CA GLY A 13 2.15 2.05 2.16
C GLY A 13 3.51 2.71 2.41
N GLY A 14 4.02 3.52 1.47
CA GLY A 14 5.25 4.28 1.65
C GLY A 14 5.06 5.62 2.37
N SER A 15 3.85 5.96 2.85
CA SER A 15 3.63 7.17 3.65
C SER A 15 2.32 7.14 4.47
N GLY A 16 2.18 8.09 5.41
CA GLY A 16 0.92 8.43 6.06
C GLY A 16 0.21 7.23 6.72
N LEU A 17 -1.10 7.11 6.45
CA LEU A 17 -1.92 6.02 7.00
C LEU A 17 -1.53 4.65 6.45
N GLY A 18 -1.07 4.58 5.18
CA GLY A 18 -0.61 3.34 4.58
C GLY A 18 0.60 2.79 5.32
N GLU A 19 1.61 3.64 5.54
CA GLU A 19 2.81 3.28 6.30
C GLU A 19 2.48 2.83 7.73
N ALA A 20 1.65 3.61 8.45
CA ALA A 20 1.24 3.25 9.80
C ALA A 20 0.52 1.89 9.83
N THR A 21 -0.31 1.61 8.83
CA THR A 21 -1.01 0.32 8.69
C THR A 21 -0.04 -0.83 8.40
N ALA A 22 0.91 -0.63 7.48
CA ALA A 22 1.93 -1.62 7.13
C ALA A 22 2.75 -2.03 8.37
N ARG A 23 3.21 -1.04 9.16
CA ARG A 23 3.91 -1.27 10.43
C ARG A 23 3.03 -2.01 11.43
N ALA A 24 1.79 -1.59 11.62
CA ALA A 24 0.88 -2.23 12.56
C ALA A 24 0.56 -3.69 12.20
N LEU A 25 0.47 -4.02 10.92
CA LEU A 25 0.28 -5.38 10.44
C LEU A 25 1.55 -6.23 10.66
N ALA A 26 2.72 -5.69 10.33
CA ALA A 26 3.99 -6.38 10.54
C ALA A 26 4.26 -6.69 12.03
N THR A 27 4.00 -5.74 12.94
CA THR A 27 4.11 -5.98 14.39
C THR A 27 3.19 -7.10 14.88
N LYS A 28 2.09 -7.37 14.17
CA LYS A 28 1.15 -8.47 14.45
C LYS A 28 1.51 -9.78 13.72
N GLY A 29 2.68 -9.85 13.09
CA GLY A 29 3.21 -11.03 12.43
C GLY A 29 2.74 -11.23 10.98
N ALA A 30 2.13 -10.22 10.36
CA ALA A 30 1.80 -10.29 8.94
C ALA A 30 3.05 -10.16 8.07
N ARG A 31 3.07 -10.85 6.93
CA ARG A 31 4.06 -10.63 5.87
C ARG A 31 3.52 -9.55 4.93
N VAL A 32 4.17 -8.39 4.91
CA VAL A 32 3.60 -7.20 4.25
C VAL A 32 4.28 -6.92 2.92
N ALA A 33 3.47 -6.74 1.88
CA ALA A 33 3.86 -6.16 0.61
C ALA A 33 3.33 -4.72 0.52
N ILE A 34 4.23 -3.77 0.25
CA ILE A 34 3.89 -2.36 0.10
C ILE A 34 3.78 -2.04 -1.38
N PHE A 35 2.59 -1.64 -1.81
CA PHE A 35 2.32 -1.14 -3.15
C PHE A 35 2.37 0.38 -3.11
N ASP A 36 3.28 1.00 -3.87
CA ASP A 36 3.35 2.46 -3.95
C ASP A 36 3.89 2.88 -5.33
N VAL A 37 3.48 4.05 -5.79
CA VAL A 37 4.07 4.66 -7.01
C VAL A 37 5.48 5.19 -6.73
N GLY A 38 5.75 5.60 -5.48
CA GLY A 38 7.08 6.03 -5.03
C GLY A 38 7.88 4.86 -4.44
N ILE A 39 8.60 4.15 -5.31
CA ILE A 39 9.31 2.92 -4.94
C ILE A 39 10.34 3.12 -3.82
N ASP A 40 11.06 4.25 -3.79
CA ASP A 40 12.07 4.51 -2.77
C ASP A 40 11.46 4.63 -1.36
N ARG A 41 10.30 5.31 -1.27
CA ARG A 41 9.54 5.43 -0.01
C ARG A 41 9.05 4.06 0.46
N ALA A 42 8.49 3.27 -0.46
CA ALA A 42 8.03 1.92 -0.16
C ALA A 42 9.18 1.02 0.29
N ALA A 43 10.32 1.06 -0.40
CA ALA A 43 11.50 0.25 -0.10
C ALA A 43 12.04 0.53 1.31
N LYS A 44 12.09 1.81 1.71
CA LYS A 44 12.47 2.19 3.07
C LYS A 44 11.55 1.55 4.12
N VAL A 45 10.24 1.72 3.98
CA VAL A 45 9.28 1.16 4.95
C VAL A 45 9.34 -0.37 4.96
N ALA A 46 9.42 -1.00 3.79
CA ALA A 46 9.52 -2.46 3.65
C ALA A 46 10.75 -3.01 4.37
N ALA A 47 11.92 -2.37 4.21
CA ALA A 47 13.15 -2.77 4.88
C ALA A 47 13.02 -2.69 6.42
N GLU A 48 12.36 -1.65 6.93
CA GLU A 48 12.19 -1.45 8.37
C GLU A 48 11.23 -2.48 9.01
N ILE A 49 10.26 -3.01 8.25
CA ILE A 49 9.25 -3.95 8.74
C ILE A 49 9.52 -5.41 8.33
N GLY A 50 10.60 -5.68 7.59
CA GLY A 50 10.89 -7.01 7.04
C GLY A 50 9.89 -7.46 5.97
N GLY A 51 9.32 -6.51 5.23
CA GLY A 51 8.39 -6.75 4.12
C GLY A 51 9.06 -6.63 2.74
N ILE A 52 8.24 -6.56 1.69
CA ILE A 52 8.70 -6.26 0.32
C ILE A 52 8.05 -4.97 -0.19
N ALA A 53 8.75 -4.26 -1.08
CA ALA A 53 8.20 -3.13 -1.80
C ALA A 53 7.99 -3.52 -3.27
N VAL A 54 6.86 -3.13 -3.82
CA VAL A 54 6.48 -3.37 -5.21
C VAL A 54 5.96 -2.07 -5.80
N GLN A 55 6.55 -1.63 -6.91
CA GLN A 55 6.07 -0.44 -7.60
C GLN A 55 4.70 -0.74 -8.21
N CYS A 56 3.70 0.04 -7.86
CA CYS A 56 2.33 -0.19 -8.32
C CYS A 56 1.55 1.11 -8.42
N ASP A 57 1.01 1.38 -9.60
CA ASP A 57 0.00 2.40 -9.84
C ASP A 57 -1.39 1.77 -9.79
N VAL A 58 -2.15 2.08 -8.74
CA VAL A 58 -3.50 1.54 -8.52
C VAL A 58 -4.53 2.05 -9.55
N SER A 59 -4.19 3.07 -10.35
CA SER A 59 -5.04 3.52 -11.46
C SER A 59 -4.88 2.68 -12.73
N SER A 60 -3.87 1.80 -12.78
CA SER A 60 -3.58 0.91 -13.92
C SER A 60 -3.83 -0.55 -13.55
N ALA A 61 -4.77 -1.18 -14.25
CA ALA A 61 -5.08 -2.60 -14.07
C ALA A 61 -3.88 -3.50 -14.39
N ASP A 62 -3.09 -3.15 -15.42
CA ASP A 62 -1.89 -3.89 -15.80
C ASP A 62 -0.81 -3.79 -14.73
N SER A 63 -0.63 -2.58 -14.16
CA SER A 63 0.30 -2.38 -13.05
C SER A 63 -0.11 -3.20 -11.83
N GLY A 64 -1.40 -3.21 -11.49
CA GLY A 64 -1.92 -4.02 -10.38
C GLY A 64 -1.74 -5.51 -10.60
N THR A 65 -1.99 -5.99 -11.82
CA THR A 65 -1.83 -7.42 -12.19
C THR A 65 -0.38 -7.86 -12.08
N ALA A 66 0.56 -7.07 -12.61
CA ALA A 66 1.99 -7.36 -12.50
C ALA A 66 2.47 -7.35 -11.04
N ALA A 67 2.02 -6.38 -10.24
CA ALA A 67 2.38 -6.27 -8.83
C ALA A 67 1.85 -7.46 -8.01
N LEU A 68 0.62 -7.91 -8.27
CA LEU A 68 0.05 -9.10 -7.63
C LEU A 68 0.83 -10.38 -7.95
N ALA A 69 1.24 -10.55 -9.21
CA ALA A 69 2.06 -11.69 -9.62
C ALA A 69 3.42 -11.69 -8.91
N ASP A 70 4.04 -10.52 -8.74
CA ASP A 70 5.31 -10.38 -8.02
C ASP A 70 5.18 -10.74 -6.53
N VAL A 71 4.08 -10.31 -5.87
CA VAL A 71 3.78 -10.71 -4.48
C VAL A 71 3.55 -12.22 -4.38
N ALA A 72 2.75 -12.79 -5.28
CA ALA A 72 2.46 -14.21 -5.29
C ALA A 72 3.75 -15.04 -5.43
N ALA A 73 4.69 -14.60 -6.28
CA ALA A 73 5.98 -15.25 -6.46
C ALA A 73 6.90 -15.13 -5.23
N LYS A 74 6.93 -13.98 -4.56
CA LYS A 74 7.88 -13.69 -3.46
C LYS A 74 7.39 -14.12 -2.09
N LEU A 75 6.10 -13.92 -1.80
CA LEU A 75 5.52 -14.17 -0.49
C LEU A 75 4.47 -15.30 -0.51
N GLY A 76 3.80 -15.49 -1.65
CA GLY A 76 2.62 -16.35 -1.80
C GLY A 76 1.33 -15.54 -1.93
N GLU A 77 0.19 -16.23 -1.91
CA GLU A 77 -1.12 -15.64 -2.16
C GLU A 77 -1.56 -14.65 -1.05
N PRO A 78 -1.77 -13.36 -1.38
CA PRO A 78 -2.26 -12.36 -0.43
C PRO A 78 -3.68 -12.67 0.05
N ARG A 79 -3.93 -12.46 1.34
CA ARG A 79 -5.25 -12.70 1.98
C ARG A 79 -5.88 -11.44 2.56
N ILE A 80 -5.09 -10.38 2.63
CA ILE A 80 -5.48 -9.08 3.17
C ILE A 80 -5.06 -8.03 2.15
N LEU A 81 -5.98 -7.13 1.81
CA LEU A 81 -5.72 -5.96 0.98
C LEU A 81 -6.24 -4.73 1.71
N ILE A 82 -5.36 -3.76 1.93
CA ILE A 82 -5.72 -2.44 2.46
C ILE A 82 -5.45 -1.39 1.38
N ASN A 83 -6.52 -0.73 0.94
CA ASN A 83 -6.45 0.32 -0.07
C ASN A 83 -6.23 1.68 0.61
N CYS A 84 -4.99 2.11 0.79
CA CYS A 84 -4.66 3.44 1.32
C CYS A 84 -4.11 4.40 0.26
N ALA A 85 -3.76 3.92 -0.94
CA ALA A 85 -3.36 4.79 -2.05
C ALA A 85 -4.51 5.75 -2.41
N GLY A 86 -4.21 7.04 -2.38
CA GLY A 86 -5.16 8.09 -2.72
C GLY A 86 -4.47 9.43 -2.77
N ILE A 87 -4.97 10.31 -3.63
CA ILE A 87 -4.56 11.71 -3.72
C ILE A 87 -5.78 12.59 -3.47
N ALA A 88 -5.58 13.72 -2.80
CA ALA A 88 -6.59 14.76 -2.66
C ALA A 88 -6.10 16.00 -3.41
N ILE A 89 -6.96 16.56 -4.25
CA ILE A 89 -6.68 17.84 -4.90
C ILE A 89 -7.11 18.93 -3.93
N GLY A 90 -6.18 19.81 -3.55
CA GLY A 90 -6.48 20.93 -2.67
C GLY A 90 -7.38 21.94 -3.36
N VAL A 91 -8.62 22.08 -2.89
CA VAL A 91 -9.63 22.95 -3.49
C VAL A 91 -10.41 23.69 -2.41
N LYS A 92 -10.91 24.90 -2.73
CA LYS A 92 -11.72 25.67 -1.77
C LYS A 92 -13.08 25.00 -1.63
N THR A 93 -13.52 24.74 -0.39
CA THR A 93 -14.86 24.19 -0.11
C THR A 93 -15.97 25.07 -0.67
N ILE A 94 -15.76 26.41 -0.67
CA ILE A 94 -16.62 27.38 -1.35
C ILE A 94 -15.73 28.33 -2.16
N GLY A 95 -15.95 28.35 -3.47
CA GLY A 95 -15.30 29.25 -4.43
C GLY A 95 -16.23 30.38 -4.91
N LYS A 96 -15.74 31.20 -5.83
CA LYS A 96 -16.53 32.27 -6.47
C LYS A 96 -17.74 31.73 -7.26
N ASP A 97 -17.64 30.49 -7.75
CA ASP A 97 -18.64 29.85 -8.60
C ASP A 97 -19.57 28.92 -7.79
N GLY A 98 -19.48 28.94 -6.46
CA GLY A 98 -20.26 28.08 -5.56
C GLY A 98 -19.42 27.04 -4.80
N PRO A 99 -20.09 26.09 -4.11
CA PRO A 99 -19.43 24.99 -3.43
C PRO A 99 -18.73 24.04 -4.42
N HIS A 100 -17.67 23.38 -3.93
CA HIS A 100 -16.91 22.39 -4.70
C HIS A 100 -17.61 21.02 -4.80
#